data_AF-A0A7Y5ITQ9-F1
#
_entry.id   AF-A0A7Y5ITQ9-F1
#
_cell.length_a   1.000
_cell.length_b   1.000
_cell.length_c   1.000
_cell.angle_alpha   90.00
_cell.angle_beta   90.00
_cell.angle_gamma   90.00
#
_symmetry.space_group_name_H-M   'P 1'
#
loop_
_entity.id
_entity.type
_entity.pdbx_description
1 polymer ?
#
loop_
_entity_poly.entity_id
_entity_poly.type
_entity_poly.pdbx_seq_one_letter_code
_entity_poly.pdbx_strand_id
1 'polypeptide(L)'
;MSTPIKPELGETPQGGVRLEPGLRERWGRQRMGRVRVPITIRNSDDLAAVRRNLISEEQVRSLTVEGLVDTGANFLCLPKSMVQRLGLVYRETLLVRTANGPVNRNLFVGAEVGIQGRSLPSAVMEIDEDMPPLIGVLVLEMLDFVVDPGGERLIPNPEHGGDWMADIY
;
A
#
# COMPACT_ATOMS: atom_id res chain seq x y z
N MET A 1 53.90 1.64 -41.35
CA MET A 1 54.06 0.56 -40.36
C MET A 1 53.23 0.94 -39.15
N SER A 2 52.03 0.37 -39.06
CA SER A 2 51.09 0.58 -37.97
C SER A 2 51.37 -0.45 -36.88
N THR A 3 51.55 0.01 -35.65
CA THR A 3 51.50 -0.85 -34.45
C THR A 3 50.32 -0.37 -33.60
N PRO A 4 49.41 -1.26 -33.18
CA PRO A 4 48.15 -0.90 -32.54
C PRO A 4 48.34 -0.53 -31.06
N ILE A 5 47.70 0.55 -30.63
CA ILE A 5 47.52 0.90 -29.22
C ILE A 5 46.42 -0.02 -28.67
N LYS A 6 46.78 -0.94 -27.78
CA LYS A 6 45.82 -1.67 -26.94
C LYS A 6 45.14 -0.66 -26.00
N PRO A 7 43.81 -0.74 -25.79
CA PRO A 7 43.20 -0.04 -24.67
C PRO A 7 43.63 -0.73 -23.37
N GLU A 8 44.27 0.04 -22.48
CA GLU A 8 44.49 -0.40 -21.11
C GLU A 8 43.14 -0.47 -20.37
N LEU A 9 42.86 -1.64 -19.81
CA LEU A 9 41.74 -1.89 -18.91
C LEU A 9 41.99 -1.12 -17.62
N GLY A 10 41.40 0.07 -17.53
CA GLY A 10 41.30 0.84 -16.30
C GLY A 10 40.55 0.03 -15.24
N GLU A 11 41.15 -0.03 -14.06
CA GLU A 11 40.80 -0.81 -12.90
C GLU A 11 39.33 -0.64 -12.46
N THR A 12 38.74 -1.74 -12.01
CA THR A 12 37.48 -1.73 -11.26
C THR A 12 37.63 -0.83 -10.02
N PRO A 13 36.71 0.11 -9.74
CA PRO A 13 36.74 0.82 -8.48
C PRO A 13 36.35 -0.17 -7.37
N GLN A 14 37.35 -0.79 -6.75
CA GLN A 14 37.22 -1.37 -5.41
C GLN A 14 37.10 -0.22 -4.41
N GLY A 15 35.93 0.39 -4.38
CA GLY A 15 35.61 1.50 -3.49
C GLY A 15 34.16 1.36 -3.06
N GLY A 16 33.88 0.37 -2.21
CA GLY A 16 32.60 0.32 -1.50
C GLY A 16 32.50 1.56 -0.64
N VAL A 17 31.73 2.56 -1.08
CA VAL A 17 31.40 3.73 -0.26
C VAL A 17 30.69 3.20 0.97
N ARG A 18 31.36 3.27 2.13
CA ARG A 18 30.72 3.01 3.42
C ARG A 18 29.69 4.11 3.63
N LEU A 19 28.45 3.79 3.30
CA LEU A 19 27.33 4.70 3.56
C LEU A 19 27.22 4.89 5.08
N GLU A 20 27.16 6.15 5.51
CA GLU A 20 26.92 6.52 6.91
C GLU A 20 25.73 5.72 7.47
N PRO A 21 25.82 5.20 8.71
CA PRO A 21 24.68 4.58 9.38
C PRO A 21 23.47 5.52 9.32
N GLY A 22 22.35 5.02 8.79
CA GLY A 22 21.12 5.79 8.61
C GLY A 22 20.95 6.47 7.24
N LEU A 23 21.95 6.52 6.35
CA LEU A 23 21.75 7.07 5.00
C LEU A 23 20.81 6.18 4.14
N ARG A 24 20.90 4.85 4.30
CA ARG A 24 19.98 3.88 3.68
C ARG A 24 18.54 4.05 4.20
N GLU A 25 18.37 4.29 5.49
CA GLU A 25 17.07 4.52 6.12
C GLU A 25 16.48 5.89 5.72
N ARG A 26 17.33 6.94 5.64
CA ARG A 26 16.92 8.27 5.18
C ARG A 26 16.55 8.29 3.69
N TRP A 27 17.28 7.56 2.84
CA TRP A 27 16.94 7.43 1.41
C TRP A 27 15.67 6.61 1.19
N GLY A 28 15.45 5.57 1.99
CA GLY A 28 14.18 4.81 2.00
C GLY A 28 13.00 5.67 2.46
N ARG A 29 13.16 6.44 3.55
CA ARG A 29 12.14 7.34 4.10
C ARG A 29 11.87 8.60 3.27
N GLN A 30 12.85 9.11 2.50
CA GLN A 30 12.64 10.32 1.69
C GLN A 30 12.05 10.05 0.30
N ARG A 31 12.00 8.79 -0.17
CA ARG A 31 11.32 8.41 -1.43
C ARG A 31 9.99 7.68 -1.22
N MET A 32 9.83 6.91 -0.14
CA MET A 32 8.55 6.26 0.18
C MET A 32 7.66 7.23 0.97
N GLY A 33 6.37 7.34 0.59
CA GLY A 33 5.40 8.23 1.26
C GLY A 33 5.10 9.57 0.57
N ARG A 34 5.29 9.71 -0.76
CA ARG A 34 4.80 10.88 -1.52
C ARG A 34 3.51 10.62 -2.29
N VAL A 35 3.26 9.37 -2.69
CA VAL A 35 2.08 9.02 -3.48
C VAL A 35 0.86 8.95 -2.57
N ARG A 36 -0.08 9.88 -2.79
CA ARG A 36 -1.40 9.87 -2.17
C ARG A 36 -2.44 9.66 -3.24
N VAL A 37 -3.42 8.82 -2.94
CA VAL A 37 -4.54 8.57 -3.86
C VAL A 37 -5.85 8.53 -3.09
N PRO A 38 -6.95 8.98 -3.72
CA PRO A 38 -8.28 8.80 -3.16
C PRO A 38 -8.60 7.31 -3.12
N ILE A 39 -9.04 6.86 -1.96
CA ILE A 39 -9.55 5.51 -1.75
C ILE A 39 -10.96 5.60 -1.19
N THR A 40 -11.83 4.70 -1.66
CA THR A 40 -13.17 4.53 -1.10
C THR A 40 -13.20 3.22 -0.34
N ILE A 41 -13.50 3.26 0.95
CA ILE A 41 -13.74 2.08 1.77
C ILE A 41 -15.23 1.95 2.02
N ARG A 42 -15.77 0.75 1.84
CA ARG A 42 -17.17 0.40 2.10
C ARG A 42 -17.25 -0.78 3.04
N ASN A 43 -18.29 -0.83 3.86
CA ASN A 43 -18.57 -1.99 4.68
C ASN A 43 -19.08 -3.15 3.81
N SER A 44 -18.37 -4.28 3.81
CA SER A 44 -18.70 -5.44 2.97
C SER A 44 -19.99 -6.15 3.39
N ASP A 45 -20.34 -6.11 4.67
CA ASP A 45 -21.59 -6.70 5.17
C ASP A 45 -22.80 -5.89 4.71
N ASP A 46 -22.68 -4.56 4.72
CA ASP A 46 -23.70 -3.66 4.17
C ASP A 46 -23.86 -3.88 2.66
N LEU A 47 -22.75 -4.01 1.91
CA LEU A 47 -22.80 -4.36 0.49
C LEU A 47 -23.49 -5.72 0.24
N ALA A 48 -23.27 -6.70 1.12
CA ALA A 48 -23.97 -7.97 1.07
C ALA A 48 -25.46 -7.84 1.39
N ALA A 49 -25.83 -6.95 2.33
CA ALA A 49 -27.21 -6.65 2.68
C ALA A 49 -27.97 -5.96 1.53
N VAL A 50 -27.32 -5.03 0.80
CA VAL A 50 -27.86 -4.44 -0.43
C VAL A 50 -28.15 -5.52 -1.47
N ARG A 51 -27.19 -6.42 -1.75
CA ARG A 51 -27.38 -7.53 -2.70
C ARG A 51 -28.55 -8.46 -2.32
N ARG A 52 -28.92 -8.48 -1.04
CA ARG A 52 -30.05 -9.24 -0.49
C ARG A 52 -31.33 -8.43 -0.35
N ASN A 53 -31.35 -7.18 -0.82
CA ASN A 53 -32.47 -6.23 -0.70
C ASN A 53 -32.90 -5.96 0.75
N LEU A 54 -31.97 -6.01 1.71
CA LEU A 54 -32.26 -5.74 3.13
C LEU A 54 -32.10 -4.27 3.50
N ILE A 55 -31.26 -3.55 2.76
CA ILE A 55 -31.02 -2.10 2.88
C ILE A 55 -30.85 -1.50 1.48
N SER A 56 -30.98 -0.19 1.34
CA SER A 56 -30.65 0.53 0.11
C SER A 56 -29.15 0.87 0.02
N GLU A 57 -28.67 1.25 -1.17
CA GLU A 57 -27.26 1.60 -1.39
C GLU A 57 -26.81 2.80 -0.55
N GLU A 58 -27.71 3.76 -0.29
CA GLU A 58 -27.43 4.97 0.50
C GLU A 58 -27.19 4.65 1.98
N GLN A 59 -27.60 3.46 2.43
CA GLN A 59 -27.40 3.02 3.81
C GLN A 59 -26.05 2.33 4.01
N VAL A 60 -25.27 2.09 2.95
CA VAL A 60 -23.94 1.46 3.05
C VAL A 60 -22.97 2.39 3.76
N ARG A 61 -22.40 1.94 4.87
CA ARG A 61 -21.33 2.67 5.56
C ARG A 61 -20.12 2.78 4.64
N SER A 62 -19.70 4.00 4.34
CA SER A 62 -18.58 4.28 3.45
C SER A 62 -17.78 5.50 3.88
N LEU A 63 -16.49 5.49 3.54
CA LEU A 63 -15.57 6.62 3.67
C LEU A 63 -14.80 6.79 2.37
N THR A 64 -14.65 8.02 1.90
CA THR A 64 -13.68 8.37 0.84
C THR A 64 -12.64 9.30 1.45
N VAL A 65 -11.38 8.91 1.37
CA VAL A 65 -10.24 9.57 2.02
C VAL A 65 -9.00 9.51 1.15
N GLU A 66 -8.03 10.39 1.39
CA GLU A 66 -6.70 10.29 0.79
C GLU A 66 -5.87 9.24 1.54
N GLY A 67 -5.48 8.18 0.86
CA GLY A 67 -4.59 7.14 1.37
C GLY A 67 -3.14 7.38 0.95
N LEU A 68 -2.22 7.21 1.87
CA LEU A 68 -0.79 7.24 1.61
C LEU A 68 -0.33 5.86 1.14
N VAL A 69 0.29 5.77 -0.03
CA VAL A 69 0.85 4.50 -0.50
C VAL A 69 2.13 4.19 0.28
N ASP A 70 2.14 3.04 0.95
CA ASP A 70 3.25 2.59 1.78
C ASP A 70 3.56 1.11 1.52
N THR A 71 4.54 0.86 0.66
CA THR A 71 5.02 -0.51 0.36
C THR A 71 5.73 -1.17 1.55
N GLY A 72 6.00 -0.43 2.64
CA GLY A 72 6.50 -0.98 3.89
C GLY A 72 5.39 -1.52 4.82
N ALA A 73 4.12 -1.26 4.50
CA ALA A 73 2.96 -1.80 5.20
C ALA A 73 2.38 -3.01 4.44
N ASN A 74 1.91 -4.01 5.18
CA ASN A 74 1.28 -5.19 4.58
C ASN A 74 -0.19 -4.92 4.22
N PHE A 75 -0.96 -4.43 5.19
CA PHE A 75 -2.41 -4.29 5.11
C PHE A 75 -2.85 -2.87 4.70
N LEU A 76 -4.15 -2.70 4.42
CA LEU A 76 -4.78 -1.39 4.56
C LEU A 76 -4.74 -0.99 6.03
N CYS A 77 -4.18 0.16 6.35
CA CYS A 77 -4.11 0.64 7.73
C CYS A 77 -5.00 1.87 7.90
N LEU A 78 -5.90 1.86 8.89
CA LEU A 78 -6.82 2.97 9.15
C LEU A 78 -6.76 3.43 10.62
N PRO A 79 -6.89 4.74 10.88
CA PRO A 79 -7.16 5.26 12.22
C PRO A 79 -8.36 4.57 12.86
N LYS A 80 -8.30 4.40 14.18
CA LYS A 80 -9.34 3.71 14.95
C LYS A 80 -10.72 4.34 14.75
N SER A 81 -10.81 5.67 14.67
CA SER A 81 -12.09 6.35 14.42
C SER A 81 -12.72 5.96 13.09
N MET A 82 -11.92 5.75 12.04
CA MET A 82 -12.39 5.34 10.72
C MET A 82 -12.88 3.89 10.72
N VAL A 83 -12.14 2.99 11.37
CA VAL A 83 -12.56 1.59 11.59
C VAL A 83 -13.93 1.53 12.27
N GLN A 84 -14.12 2.35 13.31
CA GLN A 84 -15.40 2.43 14.05
C GLN A 84 -16.54 3.01 13.20
N ARG A 85 -16.29 4.07 12.43
CA ARG A 85 -17.30 4.68 11.53
C ARG A 85 -17.76 3.73 10.43
N LEU A 86 -16.83 2.94 9.88
CA LEU A 86 -17.13 1.86 8.94
C LEU A 86 -17.79 0.66 9.64
N GLY A 87 -17.72 0.60 10.96
CA GLY A 87 -18.15 -0.51 11.81
C GLY A 87 -17.63 -1.85 11.35
N LEU A 88 -16.31 -1.89 11.11
CA LEU A 88 -15.58 -3.11 10.77
C LEU A 88 -15.52 -4.06 11.97
N VAL A 89 -15.45 -5.36 11.70
CA VAL A 89 -15.52 -6.40 12.72
C VAL A 89 -14.12 -6.79 13.17
N TYR A 90 -13.87 -6.78 14.47
CA TYR A 90 -12.61 -7.26 15.04
C TYR A 90 -12.39 -8.74 14.68
N ARG A 91 -11.16 -9.07 14.28
CA ARG A 91 -10.74 -10.44 13.97
C ARG A 91 -9.78 -10.98 15.01
N GLU A 92 -8.62 -10.34 15.14
CA GLU A 92 -7.52 -10.79 16.02
C GLU A 92 -6.53 -9.65 16.31
N THR A 93 -5.66 -9.84 17.31
CA THR A 93 -4.53 -8.93 17.58
C THR A 93 -3.24 -9.58 17.08
N LEU A 94 -2.45 -8.82 16.32
CA LEU A 94 -1.17 -9.27 15.77
C LEU A 94 0.00 -8.49 16.38
N LEU A 95 1.14 -9.16 16.54
CA LEU A 95 2.42 -8.51 16.81
C LEU A 95 2.98 -7.94 15.49
N VAL A 96 3.09 -6.62 15.42
CA VAL A 96 3.48 -5.88 14.21
C VAL A 96 4.82 -5.20 14.43
N ARG A 97 5.69 -5.26 13.42
CA ARG A 97 6.95 -4.51 13.42
C ARG A 97 6.69 -3.10 12.92
N THR A 98 7.02 -2.10 13.73
CA THR A 98 7.01 -0.69 13.31
C THR A 98 8.42 -0.13 13.31
N ALA A 99 8.59 1.08 12.78
CA ALA A 99 9.85 1.81 12.87
C ALA A 99 10.31 2.06 14.32
N ASN A 100 9.38 2.05 15.30
CA ASN A 100 9.67 2.27 16.72
C ASN A 100 9.80 0.96 17.52
N GLY A 101 9.76 -0.19 16.84
CA GLY A 101 9.83 -1.51 17.46
C GLY A 101 8.54 -2.33 17.32
N PRO A 102 8.52 -3.54 17.91
CA PRO A 102 7.35 -4.42 17.87
C PRO A 102 6.23 -3.89 18.78
N VAL A 103 5.00 -3.87 18.26
CA VAL A 103 3.80 -3.42 18.98
C VAL A 103 2.61 -4.31 18.60
N ASN A 104 1.66 -4.48 19.51
CA ASN A 104 0.40 -5.14 19.18
C ASN A 104 -0.55 -4.18 18.46
N ARG A 105 -1.23 -4.66 17.41
CA ARG A 105 -2.29 -3.94 16.69
C ARG A 105 -3.45 -4.88 16.38
N ASN A 106 -4.66 -4.35 16.43
CA ASN A 106 -5.85 -5.12 16.06
C ASN A 106 -6.05 -5.15 14.55
N LEU A 107 -6.46 -6.32 14.07
CA LEU A 107 -6.85 -6.58 12.70
C LEU A 107 -8.37 -6.70 12.63
N PHE A 108 -8.97 -6.06 11.64
CA PHE A 108 -10.40 -6.02 11.37
C PHE A 108 -10.70 -6.56 9.97
N VAL A 109 -11.94 -7.00 9.77
CA VAL A 109 -12.47 -7.49 8.51
C VAL A 109 -13.79 -6.81 8.17
N GLY A 110 -14.31 -7.06 6.96
CA GLY A 110 -15.56 -6.48 6.47
C GLY A 110 -15.38 -5.13 5.77
N ALA A 111 -14.18 -4.86 5.23
CA ALA A 111 -13.93 -3.71 4.38
C ALA A 111 -13.78 -4.15 2.92
N GLU A 112 -14.43 -3.42 2.01
CA GLU A 112 -14.14 -3.44 0.58
C GLU A 112 -13.47 -2.12 0.22
N VAL A 113 -12.23 -2.18 -0.27
CA VAL A 113 -11.43 -1.01 -0.66
C VAL A 113 -11.46 -0.84 -2.16
N GLY A 114 -11.73 0.39 -2.61
CA GLY A 114 -11.76 0.80 -3.99
C GLY A 114 -10.72 1.86 -4.31
N ILE A 115 -9.99 1.67 -5.40
CA ILE A 115 -8.96 2.57 -5.92
C ILE A 115 -9.07 2.61 -7.45
N GLN A 116 -9.17 3.82 -8.03
CA GLN A 116 -9.22 4.03 -9.49
C GLN A 116 -10.16 3.06 -10.25
N GLY A 117 -11.36 2.83 -9.71
CA GLY A 117 -12.38 1.98 -10.34
C GLY A 117 -12.24 0.47 -10.10
N ARG A 118 -11.18 0.02 -9.42
CA ARG A 118 -10.99 -1.38 -8.99
C ARG A 118 -11.34 -1.52 -7.51
N SER A 119 -11.94 -2.63 -7.10
CA SER A 119 -12.27 -2.84 -5.68
C SER A 119 -12.28 -4.30 -5.26
N LEU A 120 -11.73 -4.58 -4.07
CA LEU A 120 -11.77 -5.91 -3.46
C LEU A 120 -11.94 -5.84 -1.94
N PRO A 121 -12.45 -6.92 -1.31
CA PRO A 121 -12.38 -7.09 0.13
C PRO A 121 -10.93 -7.07 0.63
N SER A 122 -10.69 -6.42 1.77
CA SER A 122 -9.37 -6.38 2.41
C SER A 122 -9.49 -6.35 3.93
N ALA A 123 -8.51 -6.92 4.62
CA ALA A 123 -8.38 -6.78 6.06
C ALA A 123 -7.78 -5.40 6.39
N VAL A 124 -8.21 -4.83 7.51
CA VAL A 124 -7.77 -3.52 7.97
C VAL A 124 -7.02 -3.64 9.28
N MET A 125 -5.79 -3.13 9.30
CA MET A 125 -5.02 -3.00 10.53
C MET A 125 -5.28 -1.62 11.16
N GLU A 126 -5.59 -1.57 12.44
CA GLU A 126 -5.70 -0.27 13.11
C GLU A 126 -4.33 0.38 13.29
N ILE A 127 -4.29 1.70 13.19
CA ILE A 127 -3.12 2.54 13.48
C ILE A 127 -3.52 3.70 14.39
N ASP A 128 -2.51 4.41 14.88
CA ASP A 128 -2.68 5.56 15.75
C ASP A 128 -3.47 6.68 15.03
N GLU A 129 -4.25 7.45 15.78
CA GLU A 129 -5.25 8.37 15.22
C GLU A 129 -4.64 9.55 14.45
N ASP A 130 -3.39 9.90 14.76
CA ASP A 130 -2.62 10.96 14.10
C ASP A 130 -1.94 10.51 12.80
N MET A 131 -1.99 9.21 12.48
CA MET A 131 -1.42 8.65 11.26
C MET A 131 -2.42 8.71 10.11
N PRO A 132 -1.97 9.03 8.88
CA PRO A 132 -2.86 8.97 7.72
C PRO A 132 -3.22 7.50 7.40
N PRO A 133 -4.35 7.24 6.73
CA PRO A 133 -4.62 5.94 6.12
C PRO A 133 -3.44 5.49 5.25
N LEU A 134 -3.03 4.23 5.40
CA LEU A 134 -1.93 3.65 4.61
C LEU A 134 -2.44 2.56 3.69
N ILE A 135 -1.99 2.58 2.44
CA ILE A 135 -2.27 1.55 1.43
C ILE A 135 -1.05 0.64 1.36
N GLY A 136 -1.15 -0.51 2.02
CA GLY A 136 -0.11 -1.53 2.04
C GLY A 136 -0.04 -2.39 0.79
N VAL A 137 1.02 -3.19 0.70
CA VAL A 137 1.36 -4.00 -0.49
C VAL A 137 0.28 -4.99 -0.88
N LEU A 138 -0.44 -5.60 0.07
CA LEU A 138 -1.50 -6.55 -0.26
C LEU A 138 -2.63 -5.89 -1.06
N VAL A 139 -2.99 -4.64 -0.75
CA VAL A 139 -4.01 -3.91 -1.51
C VAL A 139 -3.49 -3.56 -2.90
N LEU A 140 -2.22 -3.15 -3.00
CA LEU A 140 -1.59 -2.82 -4.28
C LEU A 140 -1.54 -4.02 -5.22
N GLU A 141 -1.12 -5.17 -4.72
CA GLU A 141 -1.04 -6.42 -5.48
C GLU A 141 -2.43 -6.92 -5.89
N MET A 142 -3.38 -6.99 -4.93
CA MET A 142 -4.74 -7.47 -5.22
C MET A 142 -5.47 -6.62 -6.26
N LEU A 143 -5.23 -5.31 -6.25
CA LEU A 143 -5.83 -4.38 -7.21
C LEU A 143 -4.93 -4.12 -8.43
N ASP A 144 -3.79 -4.82 -8.55
CA ASP A 144 -2.87 -4.79 -9.68
C ASP A 144 -2.35 -3.37 -10.03
N PHE A 145 -1.90 -2.66 -8.99
CA PHE A 145 -1.31 -1.33 -9.10
C PHE A 145 0.19 -1.34 -8.84
N VAL A 146 0.91 -0.50 -9.58
CA VAL A 146 2.34 -0.26 -9.43
C VAL A 146 2.55 1.18 -8.96
N VAL A 147 3.46 1.34 -7.99
CA VAL A 147 3.88 2.67 -7.54
C VAL A 147 4.88 3.23 -8.53
N ASP A 148 4.65 4.44 -9.04
CA ASP A 148 5.63 5.20 -9.80
C ASP A 148 6.23 6.31 -8.90
N PRO A 149 7.42 6.08 -8.31
CA PRO A 149 8.03 7.05 -7.40
C PRO A 149 8.58 8.26 -8.14
N GLY A 150 8.88 8.15 -9.44
CA GLY A 150 9.40 9.26 -10.24
C GLY A 150 8.30 10.23 -10.65
N GLY A 151 7.13 9.69 -10.98
CA GLY A 151 5.92 10.44 -11.30
C GLY A 151 5.03 10.79 -10.09
N GLU A 152 5.42 10.35 -8.88
CA GLU A 152 4.66 10.53 -7.63
C GLU A 152 3.18 10.12 -7.75
N ARG A 153 2.92 9.01 -8.45
CA ARG A 153 1.56 8.53 -8.74
C ARG A 153 1.45 7.02 -8.55
N LEU A 154 0.22 6.56 -8.36
CA LEU A 154 -0.12 5.14 -8.43
C LEU A 154 -0.70 4.88 -9.82
N ILE A 155 -0.13 3.91 -10.55
CA ILE A 155 -0.56 3.58 -11.91
C ILE A 155 -1.06 2.14 -11.99
N PRO A 156 -2.03 1.84 -12.86
CA PRO A 156 -2.31 0.47 -13.27
C PRO A 156 -1.02 -0.25 -13.69
N ASN A 157 -0.92 -1.55 -13.43
CA ASN A 157 0.27 -2.32 -13.77
C ASN A 157 0.57 -2.25 -15.29
N PRO A 158 1.71 -1.66 -15.70
CA PRO A 158 2.06 -1.52 -17.12
C PRO A 158 2.31 -2.86 -17.81
N GLU A 159 2.72 -3.90 -17.08
CA GLU A 159 2.96 -5.24 -17.64
C GLU A 159 1.66 -5.89 -18.15
N HIS A 160 0.52 -5.49 -17.57
CA HIS A 160 -0.80 -5.95 -17.96
C HIS A 160 -1.52 -4.98 -18.90
N GLY A 161 -0.80 -4.04 -19.52
CA GLY A 161 -1.40 -3.05 -20.43
C GLY A 161 -2.39 -2.10 -19.77
N GLY A 162 -2.41 -2.02 -18.44
CA GLY A 162 -3.36 -1.23 -17.67
C GLY A 162 -4.69 -1.93 -17.37
N ASP A 163 -4.89 -3.16 -17.84
CA ASP A 163 -6.00 -4.00 -17.38
C ASP A 163 -5.77 -4.45 -15.94
N TRP A 164 -6.83 -4.91 -15.29
CA TRP A 164 -6.73 -5.53 -13.97
C TRP A 164 -6.59 -7.04 -14.15
N MET A 165 -5.38 -7.56 -13.98
CA MET A 165 -5.08 -8.98 -14.16
C MET A 165 -4.75 -9.64 -12.82
N ALA A 166 -5.17 -10.89 -12.66
CA ALA A 166 -4.80 -11.73 -11.53
C ALA A 166 -3.91 -12.87 -12.04
N ASP A 167 -2.69 -12.95 -11.51
CA ASP A 167 -1.76 -14.02 -11.86
C ASP A 167 -2.06 -15.29 -11.05
N ILE A 168 -2.17 -16.42 -11.76
CA ILE A 168 -2.29 -17.75 -11.18
C ILE A 168 -1.29 -18.63 -11.93
N TYR A 169 -0.24 -19.07 -11.23
CA TYR A 169 0.84 -19.90 -11.76
C TYR A 169 0.60 -21.38 -11.53
#